data_AF-A0A2A5S3W9-F1
#
_entry.id   AF-A0A2A5S3W9-F1
#
_cell.length_a   1.000
_cell.length_b   1.000
_cell.length_c   1.000
_cell.angle_alpha   90.00
_cell.angle_beta   90.00
_cell.angle_gamma   90.00
#
_symmetry.space_group_name_H-M   'P 1'
#
loop_
_entity.id
_entity.type
_entity.pdbx_description
1 polymer ?
#
loop_
_entity_poly.entity_id
_entity_poly.type
_entity_poly.pdbx_seq_one_letter_code
_entity_poly.pdbx_strand_id
1 'polypeptide(L)'
;MSKRSLPKAFLWGGAVAAHQIEGAWDEAGKGISIADVMTAGSHMQERHITDGVLPDTYYPNHEAIDFYHHYKADIQLLKEMGLTCFRTSINWTRIFPNGDDACPNEAGLQFYDDLFDELLKNGMEPVITLSHFEIPYNLYKTYGGFKNKQLIDFFVRYAEVVMRRYKNKVKYWMTFNEINNQADGQFKLHTWTNSAVLIEPDENAEEVILQASLNELIASAKVVKIGHDINPDFKIGAMMAYVPVYPYSANPDDQVAAVKVMERRYFYSDIHAKGEIPTYALKAWERKGYQIDYNEADLQVLREGTVDYIGFSYYMSATVTTLDDNSLEGFPIPDYPNAKIVKNPYVKASDWGWQIDPIGLRYVLNTVYQRYNLPLFIVENGFGAYDQLTDQGEIHDHYRIDYLKAHIKEMRLAVVEDGVPVIGYTPWGIIDPVSFGTGEMEKRYGMIHVDRDNAGNGTMKRRKKQSFSWYKQVIATNGEDLDHDGYNV
;
A
#
# COMPACT_ATOMS: atom_id res chain seq x y z
N MET A 1 -11.62 -29.72 -22.14
CA MET A 1 -11.26 -28.32 -21.82
C MET A 1 -10.84 -28.29 -20.37
N SER A 2 -9.61 -27.87 -20.08
CA SER A 2 -9.10 -27.76 -18.70
C SER A 2 -10.05 -26.91 -17.85
N LYS A 3 -10.38 -27.34 -16.62
CA LYS A 3 -11.15 -26.51 -15.68
C LYS A 3 -10.44 -25.14 -15.54
N ARG A 4 -11.20 -24.07 -15.73
CA ARG A 4 -10.77 -22.66 -15.62
C ARG A 4 -10.73 -22.24 -14.15
N SER A 5 -9.76 -22.76 -13.39
CA SER A 5 -9.56 -22.41 -11.98
C SER A 5 -8.32 -21.52 -11.82
N LEU A 6 -8.23 -20.82 -10.69
CA LEU A 6 -6.98 -20.18 -10.27
C LEU A 6 -5.85 -21.22 -10.13
N PRO A 7 -4.57 -20.80 -10.20
CA PRO A 7 -3.44 -21.67 -9.90
C PRO A 7 -3.59 -22.35 -8.53
N LYS A 8 -3.13 -23.59 -8.41
CA LYS A 8 -3.16 -24.30 -7.11
C LYS A 8 -2.30 -23.63 -6.04
N ALA A 9 -1.24 -22.94 -6.46
CA ALA A 9 -0.32 -22.22 -5.60
C ALA A 9 -0.65 -20.72 -5.52
N PHE A 10 -1.91 -20.34 -5.76
CA PHE A 10 -2.35 -18.96 -5.64
C PHE A 10 -2.27 -18.51 -4.17
N LEU A 11 -1.57 -17.42 -3.91
CA LEU A 11 -1.34 -16.94 -2.55
C LEU A 11 -2.56 -16.13 -2.05
N TRP A 12 -3.45 -16.82 -1.34
CA TRP A 12 -4.50 -16.16 -0.56
C TRP A 12 -3.95 -15.70 0.78
N GLY A 13 -4.19 -14.44 1.12
CA GLY A 13 -3.61 -13.86 2.33
C GLY A 13 -4.44 -12.73 2.92
N GLY A 14 -3.77 -11.88 3.69
CA GLY A 14 -4.29 -10.64 4.24
C GLY A 14 -3.14 -9.66 4.42
N ALA A 15 -3.42 -8.37 4.31
CA ALA A 15 -2.41 -7.32 4.32
C ALA A 15 -2.65 -6.29 5.43
N VAL A 16 -1.56 -5.82 6.02
CA VAL A 16 -1.49 -4.77 7.05
C VAL A 16 -0.18 -3.99 6.89
N ALA A 17 -0.01 -2.93 7.68
CA ALA A 17 1.26 -2.23 7.88
C ALA A 17 1.59 -2.17 9.38
N ALA A 18 2.87 -2.27 9.72
CA ALA A 18 3.35 -2.33 11.09
C ALA A 18 2.84 -1.15 11.94
N HIS A 19 3.06 0.10 11.51
CA HIS A 19 2.57 1.28 12.24
C HIS A 19 1.04 1.37 12.43
N GLN A 20 0.25 0.60 11.67
CA GLN A 20 -1.22 0.61 11.77
C GLN A 20 -1.78 -0.44 12.71
N ILE A 21 -0.98 -1.45 13.08
CA ILE A 21 -1.44 -2.55 13.94
C ILE A 21 -0.53 -2.86 15.14
N GLU A 22 0.78 -2.70 15.01
CA GLU A 22 1.74 -3.18 16.01
C GLU A 22 1.56 -2.50 17.37
N GLY A 23 1.49 -1.17 17.38
CA GLY A 23 1.57 -0.40 18.63
C GLY A 23 2.98 -0.47 19.22
N ALA A 24 3.07 -0.42 20.56
CA ALA A 24 4.34 -0.52 21.30
C ALA A 24 5.42 0.39 20.68
N TRP A 25 5.05 1.66 20.47
CA TRP A 25 5.78 2.58 19.60
C TRP A 25 7.16 2.99 20.13
N ASP A 26 7.38 2.89 21.44
CA ASP A 26 8.61 3.23 22.17
C ASP A 26 9.23 2.02 22.89
N GLU A 27 8.74 0.81 22.62
CA GLU A 27 9.27 -0.41 23.23
C GLU A 27 10.52 -0.95 22.52
N ALA A 28 11.35 -1.67 23.27
CA ALA A 28 12.51 -2.40 22.76
C ALA A 28 13.47 -1.55 21.90
N GLY A 29 13.56 -0.25 22.20
CA GLY A 29 14.43 0.69 21.49
C GLY A 29 13.90 1.14 20.13
N LYS A 30 12.61 0.93 19.81
CA LYS A 30 12.00 1.50 18.61
C LYS A 30 12.09 3.04 18.67
N GLY A 31 12.54 3.63 17.56
CA GLY A 31 12.58 5.10 17.39
C GLY A 31 11.24 5.69 16.94
N ILE A 32 11.17 7.03 16.97
CA ILE A 32 10.00 7.78 16.49
C ILE A 32 9.94 7.67 14.96
N SER A 33 8.82 7.21 14.42
CA SER A 33 8.52 7.23 13.00
C SER A 33 7.70 8.47 12.61
N ILE A 34 7.62 8.75 11.32
CA ILE A 34 6.72 9.78 10.78
C ILE A 34 5.23 9.51 11.09
N ALA A 35 4.83 8.27 11.35
CA ALA A 35 3.46 7.93 11.76
C ALA A 35 3.19 8.26 13.24
N ASP A 36 4.23 8.26 14.07
CA ASP A 36 4.12 8.51 15.52
C ASP A 36 3.92 10.01 15.83
N VAL A 37 4.01 10.88 14.82
CA VAL A 37 3.76 12.33 14.93
C VAL A 37 2.52 12.77 14.15
N MET A 38 1.63 11.82 13.83
CA MET A 38 0.37 12.08 13.13
C MET A 38 -0.83 11.86 14.05
N THR A 39 -1.57 12.92 14.36
CA THR A 39 -2.78 12.83 15.19
C THR A 39 -3.89 12.03 14.50
N ALA A 40 -4.91 11.63 15.24
CA ALA A 40 -6.17 11.21 14.63
C ALA A 40 -6.84 12.39 13.90
N GLY A 41 -7.63 12.07 12.88
CA GLY A 41 -8.49 12.98 12.12
C GLY A 41 -9.88 12.35 11.92
N SER A 42 -10.58 12.74 10.86
CA SER A 42 -11.87 12.16 10.45
C SER A 42 -12.11 12.37 8.95
N HIS A 43 -13.24 11.88 8.42
CA HIS A 43 -13.64 12.22 7.05
C HIS A 43 -13.77 13.73 6.79
N MET A 44 -13.96 14.55 7.83
CA MET A 44 -14.11 16.02 7.71
C MET A 44 -12.86 16.79 8.16
N GLN A 45 -11.89 16.14 8.80
CA GLN A 45 -10.71 16.80 9.37
C GLN A 45 -9.45 16.00 9.05
N GLU A 46 -8.51 16.62 8.34
CA GLU A 46 -7.22 16.01 8.06
C GLU A 46 -6.43 15.72 9.35
N ARG A 47 -5.61 14.67 9.30
CA ARG A 47 -4.65 14.37 10.36
C ARG A 47 -3.64 15.51 10.47
N HIS A 48 -3.28 15.86 11.70
CA HIS A 48 -2.25 16.88 11.93
C HIS A 48 -0.87 16.23 12.08
N ILE A 49 0.14 16.77 11.39
CA ILE A 49 1.54 16.37 11.52
C ILE A 49 2.22 17.34 12.48
N THR A 50 2.64 16.85 13.64
CA THR A 50 3.27 17.64 14.71
C THR A 50 4.80 17.67 14.60
N ASP A 51 5.42 18.67 15.24
CA ASP A 51 6.89 18.69 15.42
C ASP A 51 7.28 17.80 16.60
N GLY A 52 7.36 16.49 16.35
CA GLY A 52 7.60 15.48 17.37
C GLY A 52 6.32 15.09 18.12
N VAL A 53 6.50 14.26 19.15
CA VAL A 53 5.40 13.81 20.01
C VAL A 53 5.14 14.87 21.07
N LEU A 54 3.97 15.50 20.96
CA LEU A 54 3.51 16.51 21.92
C LEU A 54 2.80 15.86 23.12
N PRO A 55 2.99 16.38 24.35
CA PRO A 55 2.24 15.93 25.52
C PRO A 55 0.74 16.17 25.32
N ASP A 56 -0.09 15.36 25.97
CA ASP A 56 -1.56 15.46 25.97
C ASP A 56 -2.21 15.43 24.57
N THR A 57 -1.51 14.92 23.56
CA THR A 57 -1.99 14.78 22.18
C THR A 57 -2.21 13.31 21.84
N TYR A 58 -3.33 12.98 21.22
CA TYR A 58 -3.67 11.60 20.87
C TYR A 58 -3.08 11.20 19.50
N TYR A 59 -2.22 10.17 19.53
CA TYR A 59 -1.63 9.54 18.34
C TYR A 59 -2.11 8.09 18.24
N PRO A 60 -3.06 7.76 17.35
CA PRO A 60 -3.73 6.46 17.35
C PRO A 60 -2.75 5.30 17.06
N ASN A 61 -1.65 5.58 16.35
CA ASN A 61 -0.61 4.63 15.98
C ASN A 61 0.26 4.17 17.16
N HIS A 62 0.32 4.93 18.27
CA HIS A 62 1.21 4.60 19.39
C HIS A 62 0.88 3.25 20.03
N GLU A 63 -0.42 2.98 20.20
CA GLU A 63 -0.92 1.68 20.69
C GLU A 63 -1.51 0.83 19.56
N ALA A 64 -2.03 1.45 18.49
CA ALA A 64 -2.70 0.78 17.38
C ALA A 64 -3.71 -0.30 17.84
N ILE A 65 -3.49 -1.58 17.55
CA ILE A 65 -4.29 -2.68 18.12
C ILE A 65 -3.46 -3.60 19.02
N ASP A 66 -2.27 -3.16 19.39
CA ASP A 66 -1.31 -3.91 20.18
C ASP A 66 -0.95 -5.29 19.58
N PHE A 67 -0.85 -5.36 18.25
CA PHE A 67 -0.43 -6.59 17.57
C PHE A 67 0.98 -7.01 18.00
N TYR A 68 1.84 -6.08 18.43
CA TYR A 68 3.18 -6.38 18.93
C TYR A 68 3.16 -7.41 20.07
N HIS A 69 2.19 -7.33 20.99
CA HIS A 69 2.01 -8.31 22.05
C HIS A 69 1.05 -9.45 21.69
N HIS A 70 0.10 -9.20 20.78
CA HIS A 70 -0.98 -10.14 20.46
C HIS A 70 -0.76 -11.00 19.20
N TYR A 71 0.33 -10.81 18.45
CA TYR A 71 0.52 -11.44 17.12
C TYR A 71 0.34 -12.96 17.12
N LYS A 72 0.76 -13.67 18.18
CA LYS A 72 0.59 -15.14 18.24
C LYS A 72 -0.87 -15.55 18.21
N ALA A 73 -1.73 -14.85 18.96
CA ALA A 73 -3.16 -15.12 18.99
C ALA A 73 -3.82 -14.67 17.69
N ASP A 74 -3.44 -13.51 17.16
CA ASP A 74 -3.96 -12.99 15.90
C ASP A 74 -3.59 -13.93 14.73
N ILE A 75 -2.37 -14.48 14.68
CA ILE A 75 -1.93 -15.48 13.70
C ILE A 75 -2.77 -16.77 13.76
N GLN A 76 -3.24 -17.19 14.94
CA GLN A 76 -4.14 -18.35 15.01
C GLN A 76 -5.49 -18.08 14.33
N LEU A 77 -6.02 -16.85 14.43
CA LEU A 77 -7.22 -16.45 13.70
C LEU A 77 -6.97 -16.41 12.18
N LEU A 78 -5.82 -15.91 11.75
CA LEU A 78 -5.43 -15.89 10.33
C LEU A 78 -5.30 -17.31 9.76
N LYS A 79 -4.67 -18.22 10.51
CA LYS A 79 -4.59 -19.64 10.15
C LYS A 79 -5.96 -20.30 10.10
N GLU A 80 -6.84 -20.02 11.07
CA GLU A 80 -8.18 -20.59 11.10
C GLU A 80 -9.01 -20.15 9.87
N MET A 81 -8.81 -18.91 9.41
CA MET A 81 -9.36 -18.39 8.17
C MET A 81 -8.74 -19.05 6.93
N GLY A 82 -7.57 -19.68 7.05
CA GLY A 82 -6.94 -20.47 5.99
C GLY A 82 -5.91 -19.71 5.16
N LEU A 83 -5.42 -18.56 5.63
CA LEU A 83 -4.41 -17.79 4.91
C LEU A 83 -3.17 -18.63 4.60
N THR A 84 -2.60 -18.40 3.42
CA THR A 84 -1.36 -19.05 2.92
C THR A 84 -0.19 -18.07 2.87
N CYS A 85 -0.47 -16.76 2.92
CA CYS A 85 0.52 -15.73 3.10
C CYS A 85 -0.02 -14.60 3.97
N PHE A 86 0.88 -13.82 4.57
CA PHE A 86 0.52 -12.63 5.34
C PHE A 86 1.44 -11.48 4.94
N ARG A 87 0.84 -10.40 4.43
CA ARG A 87 1.57 -9.21 4.05
C ARG A 87 1.63 -8.25 5.23
N THR A 88 2.85 -7.86 5.61
CA THR A 88 3.09 -6.78 6.57
C THR A 88 4.30 -5.95 6.14
N SER A 89 4.68 -4.96 6.92
CA SER A 89 5.96 -4.27 6.81
C SER A 89 6.88 -4.63 7.96
N ILE A 90 8.18 -4.47 7.72
CA ILE A 90 9.15 -4.33 8.80
C ILE A 90 9.19 -2.83 9.13
N ASN A 91 8.91 -2.47 10.38
CA ASN A 91 8.98 -1.09 10.82
C ASN A 91 10.45 -0.64 10.85
N TRP A 92 10.80 0.31 9.99
CA TRP A 92 12.18 0.79 9.84
C TRP A 92 12.74 1.29 11.18
N THR A 93 11.93 1.97 12.02
CA THR A 93 12.39 2.50 13.30
C THR A 93 12.59 1.45 14.39
N ARG A 94 12.12 0.21 14.19
CA ARG A 94 12.53 -0.92 15.05
C ARG A 94 13.94 -1.39 14.74
N ILE A 95 14.39 -1.27 13.48
CA ILE A 95 15.70 -1.77 13.02
C ILE A 95 16.76 -0.67 13.09
N PHE A 96 16.47 0.52 12.59
CA PHE A 96 17.33 1.71 12.68
C PHE A 96 16.50 2.85 13.30
N PRO A 97 16.50 2.99 14.64
CA PRO A 97 15.66 3.95 15.35
C PRO A 97 15.76 5.40 14.85
N ASN A 98 16.96 5.85 14.48
CA ASN A 98 17.21 7.16 13.90
C ASN A 98 17.38 7.12 12.37
N GLY A 99 17.47 5.93 11.78
CA GLY A 99 17.69 5.69 10.35
C GLY A 99 19.16 5.79 9.92
N ASP A 100 19.92 6.67 10.58
CA ASP A 100 21.35 6.88 10.36
C ASP A 100 22.24 6.12 11.37
N ASP A 101 21.66 5.33 12.28
CA ASP A 101 22.39 4.57 13.30
C ASP A 101 23.52 3.70 12.69
N ALA A 102 24.65 3.58 13.40
CA ALA A 102 25.79 2.81 12.91
C ALA A 102 25.55 1.30 12.85
N CYS A 103 24.68 0.78 13.72
CA CYS A 103 24.35 -0.65 13.84
C CYS A 103 22.83 -0.81 14.01
N PRO A 104 22.24 -1.91 13.51
CA PRO A 104 20.82 -2.17 13.71
C PRO A 104 20.52 -2.52 15.17
N ASN A 105 19.28 -2.27 15.58
CA ASN A 105 18.73 -2.69 16.85
C ASN A 105 18.35 -4.19 16.81
N GLU A 106 19.08 -5.01 17.56
CA GLU A 106 18.86 -6.46 17.62
C GLU A 106 17.47 -6.82 18.18
N ALA A 107 16.92 -6.04 19.10
CA ALA A 107 15.59 -6.36 19.64
C ALA A 107 14.49 -6.23 18.57
N GLY A 108 14.61 -5.23 17.69
CA GLY A 108 13.74 -5.11 16.52
C GLY A 108 13.92 -6.26 15.53
N LEU A 109 15.16 -6.70 15.28
CA LEU A 109 15.43 -7.86 14.44
C LEU A 109 14.82 -9.15 15.02
N GLN A 110 14.97 -9.35 16.33
CA GLN A 110 14.44 -10.53 17.01
C GLN A 110 12.91 -10.56 16.99
N PHE A 111 12.23 -9.42 17.13
CA PHE A 111 10.78 -9.36 17.02
C PHE A 111 10.27 -9.91 15.67
N TYR A 112 10.89 -9.48 14.56
CA TYR A 112 10.49 -9.98 13.24
C TYR A 112 10.96 -11.42 12.99
N ASP A 113 12.06 -11.88 13.58
CA ASP A 113 12.39 -13.30 13.60
C ASP A 113 11.27 -14.13 14.23
N ASP A 114 10.79 -13.71 15.41
CA ASP A 114 9.74 -14.41 16.15
C ASP A 114 8.39 -14.36 15.42
N LEU A 115 8.06 -13.20 14.83
CA LEU A 115 6.85 -13.02 14.03
C LEU A 115 6.87 -13.93 12.80
N PHE A 116 7.96 -13.93 12.03
CA PHE A 116 8.07 -14.75 10.82
C PHE A 116 8.14 -16.23 11.15
N ASP A 117 8.80 -16.63 12.24
CA ASP A 117 8.78 -18.01 12.70
C ASP A 117 7.37 -18.47 13.08
N GLU A 118 6.58 -17.63 13.75
CA GLU A 118 5.19 -17.97 14.06
C GLU A 118 4.32 -18.04 12.79
N LEU A 119 4.52 -17.16 11.79
CA LEU A 119 3.83 -17.27 10.50
C LEU A 119 4.17 -18.58 9.77
N LEU A 120 5.45 -18.88 9.62
CA LEU A 120 5.93 -20.08 8.92
C LEU A 120 5.50 -21.37 9.62
N LYS A 121 5.55 -21.42 10.96
CA LYS A 121 5.04 -22.53 11.77
C LYS A 121 3.55 -22.79 11.53
N ASN A 122 2.80 -21.75 11.17
CA ASN A 122 1.38 -21.82 10.85
C ASN A 122 1.10 -21.97 9.35
N GLY A 123 2.13 -22.20 8.52
CA GLY A 123 2.01 -22.47 7.09
C GLY A 123 1.76 -21.21 6.25
N MET A 124 2.09 -20.03 6.77
CA MET A 124 1.93 -18.76 6.08
C MET A 124 3.27 -18.19 5.64
N GLU A 125 3.39 -17.91 4.34
CA GLU A 125 4.53 -17.20 3.76
C GLU A 125 4.46 -15.70 4.13
N PRO A 126 5.52 -15.12 4.74
CA PRO A 126 5.58 -13.67 4.93
C PRO A 126 5.78 -12.95 3.59
N VAL A 127 5.00 -11.90 3.37
CA VAL A 127 5.21 -10.94 2.26
C VAL A 127 5.56 -9.58 2.84
N ILE A 128 6.76 -9.08 2.60
CA ILE A 128 7.30 -7.96 3.36
C ILE A 128 7.45 -6.70 2.52
N THR A 129 6.87 -5.60 2.99
CA THR A 129 7.13 -4.26 2.45
C THR A 129 8.20 -3.58 3.31
N LEU A 130 9.27 -3.08 2.70
CA LEU A 130 10.41 -2.50 3.44
C LEU A 130 10.09 -1.11 4.00
N SER A 131 9.55 -0.21 3.18
CA SER A 131 9.09 1.12 3.60
C SER A 131 7.58 1.23 3.42
N HIS A 132 6.85 1.35 4.53
CA HIS A 132 5.39 1.46 4.54
C HIS A 132 4.94 2.59 5.47
N PHE A 133 5.17 3.83 5.02
CA PHE A 133 4.69 5.05 5.67
C PHE A 133 5.18 5.27 7.11
N GLU A 134 6.35 4.73 7.43
CA GLU A 134 6.89 4.68 8.79
C GLU A 134 8.41 4.94 8.84
N ILE A 135 8.89 5.81 7.95
CA ILE A 135 10.29 6.29 7.90
C ILE A 135 10.68 6.88 9.27
N PRO A 136 11.92 6.67 9.76
CA PRO A 136 12.40 7.33 10.98
C PRO A 136 12.27 8.85 10.92
N TYR A 137 11.62 9.43 11.93
CA TYR A 137 11.37 10.87 12.02
C TYR A 137 12.67 11.69 12.02
N ASN A 138 13.77 11.14 12.56
CA ASN A 138 15.09 11.76 12.50
C ASN A 138 15.58 11.99 11.06
N LEU A 139 15.24 11.10 10.11
CA LEU A 139 15.64 11.29 8.70
C LEU A 139 14.96 12.51 8.07
N TYR A 140 13.75 12.86 8.52
CA TYR A 140 13.15 14.15 8.19
C TYR A 140 13.84 15.31 8.91
N LYS A 141 13.96 15.24 10.23
CA LYS A 141 14.47 16.36 11.05
C LYS A 141 15.90 16.78 10.68
N THR A 142 16.75 15.81 10.33
CA THR A 142 18.18 16.04 10.13
C THR A 142 18.53 16.21 8.65
N TYR A 143 17.81 15.55 7.74
CA TYR A 143 18.16 15.50 6.32
C TYR A 143 17.05 16.01 5.38
N GLY A 144 15.86 16.28 5.89
CA GLY A 144 14.71 16.77 5.11
C GLY A 144 13.92 15.68 4.38
N GLY A 145 14.13 14.40 4.70
CA GLY A 145 13.45 13.29 4.01
C GLY A 145 14.10 12.93 2.68
N PHE A 146 13.36 12.22 1.82
CA PHE A 146 13.90 11.64 0.58
C PHE A 146 14.27 12.66 -0.49
N LYS A 147 13.99 13.96 -0.29
CA LYS A 147 14.58 15.01 -1.13
C LYS A 147 16.12 15.05 -1.03
N ASN A 148 16.69 14.50 0.04
CA ASN A 148 18.14 14.35 0.23
C ASN A 148 18.65 12.96 -0.21
N LYS A 149 19.63 12.94 -1.13
CA LYS A 149 20.22 11.72 -1.69
C LYS A 149 20.86 10.78 -0.66
N GLN A 150 21.25 11.26 0.52
CA GLN A 150 21.83 10.40 1.56
C GLN A 150 20.85 9.34 2.06
N LEU A 151 19.53 9.58 1.96
CA LEU A 151 18.52 8.60 2.37
C LEU A 151 18.51 7.34 1.50
N ILE A 152 19.03 7.43 0.27
CA ILE A 152 19.23 6.26 -0.59
C ILE A 152 20.09 5.23 0.15
N ASP A 153 21.21 5.66 0.71
CA ASP A 153 22.15 4.75 1.35
C ASP A 153 21.66 4.29 2.73
N PHE A 154 20.94 5.14 3.48
CA PHE A 154 20.28 4.72 4.73
C PHE A 154 19.22 3.63 4.48
N PHE A 155 18.40 3.80 3.45
CA PHE A 155 17.39 2.80 3.08
C PHE A 155 18.04 1.50 2.60
N VAL A 156 19.05 1.59 1.72
CA VAL A 156 19.76 0.41 1.20
C VAL A 156 20.42 -0.38 2.33
N ARG A 157 21.07 0.30 3.30
CA ARG A 157 21.65 -0.36 4.48
C ARG A 157 20.59 -1.06 5.31
N TYR A 158 19.46 -0.41 5.57
CA TYR A 158 18.34 -1.01 6.27
C TYR A 158 17.82 -2.27 5.55
N ALA A 159 17.54 -2.15 4.25
CA ALA A 159 17.06 -3.24 3.42
C ALA A 159 18.06 -4.41 3.38
N GLU A 160 19.35 -4.14 3.22
CA GLU A 160 20.40 -5.15 3.24
C GLU A 160 20.40 -5.94 4.55
N VAL A 161 20.35 -5.26 5.69
CA VAL A 161 20.36 -5.90 7.01
C VAL A 161 19.19 -6.87 7.15
N VAL A 162 17.97 -6.42 6.84
CA VAL A 162 16.77 -7.26 7.02
C VAL A 162 16.72 -8.38 5.98
N MET A 163 17.09 -8.12 4.72
CA MET A 163 17.16 -9.16 3.69
C MET A 163 18.21 -10.22 4.02
N ARG A 164 19.37 -9.84 4.58
CA ARG A 164 20.38 -10.81 5.07
C ARG A 164 19.86 -11.62 6.25
N ARG A 165 19.19 -10.98 7.23
CA ARG A 165 18.65 -11.66 8.41
C ARG A 165 17.58 -12.68 8.03
N TYR A 166 16.64 -12.29 7.17
CA TYR A 166 15.45 -13.08 6.85
C TYR A 166 15.52 -13.84 5.53
N LYS A 167 16.71 -14.01 4.94
CA LYS A 167 16.89 -14.63 3.62
C LYS A 167 16.33 -16.04 3.45
N ASN A 168 16.15 -16.77 4.55
CA ASN A 168 15.60 -18.12 4.57
C ASN A 168 14.15 -18.17 5.11
N LYS A 169 13.57 -17.01 5.44
CA LYS A 169 12.22 -16.89 6.04
C LYS A 169 11.24 -16.14 5.15
N VAL A 170 11.73 -15.22 4.32
CA VAL A 170 10.90 -14.34 3.48
C VAL A 170 11.31 -14.50 2.03
N LYS A 171 10.35 -14.81 1.17
CA LYS A 171 10.55 -14.92 -0.28
C LYS A 171 10.11 -13.69 -1.05
N TYR A 172 9.01 -13.06 -0.64
CA TYR A 172 8.37 -11.96 -1.35
C TYR A 172 8.61 -10.63 -0.64
N TRP A 173 9.18 -9.68 -1.37
CA TRP A 173 9.57 -8.37 -0.88
C TRP A 173 9.00 -7.28 -1.77
N MET A 174 8.69 -6.11 -1.19
CA MET A 174 8.41 -4.87 -1.89
C MET A 174 9.23 -3.74 -1.28
N THR A 175 9.68 -2.79 -2.09
CA THR A 175 10.54 -1.71 -1.60
C THR A 175 9.76 -0.59 -0.92
N PHE A 176 8.94 0.16 -1.67
CA PHE A 176 8.22 1.33 -1.18
C PHE A 176 6.73 1.14 -1.39
N ASN A 177 5.94 1.20 -0.32
CA ASN A 177 4.49 1.11 -0.40
C ASN A 177 3.92 2.29 -1.18
N GLU A 178 3.01 1.99 -2.11
CA GLU A 178 2.25 2.96 -2.91
C GLU A 178 3.09 4.17 -3.31
N ILE A 179 4.27 3.90 -3.88
CA ILE A 179 5.31 4.92 -4.12
C ILE A 179 4.78 6.13 -4.91
N ASN A 180 3.75 5.92 -5.72
CA ASN A 180 3.10 6.92 -6.56
C ASN A 180 1.96 7.72 -5.89
N ASN A 181 1.62 7.50 -4.61
CA ASN A 181 0.65 8.37 -3.92
C ASN A 181 1.12 9.83 -3.88
N GLN A 182 2.42 10.04 -3.71
CA GLN A 182 3.05 11.36 -3.76
C GLN A 182 2.97 12.03 -5.15
N ALA A 183 2.60 11.30 -6.22
CA ALA A 183 2.35 11.91 -7.53
C ALA A 183 1.22 12.95 -7.49
N ASP A 184 0.31 12.81 -6.53
CA ASP A 184 -0.67 13.83 -6.17
C ASP A 184 -0.04 14.89 -5.23
N GLY A 185 1.16 15.39 -5.55
CA GLY A 185 2.13 16.12 -4.68
C GLY A 185 1.66 17.42 -4.03
N GLN A 186 0.36 17.69 -4.06
CA GLN A 186 -0.35 18.74 -3.35
C GLN A 186 -0.95 18.25 -2.02
N PHE A 187 -1.05 16.93 -1.81
CA PHE A 187 -1.55 16.38 -0.55
C PHE A 187 -0.40 16.13 0.43
N LYS A 188 -0.31 17.00 1.46
CA LYS A 188 0.69 16.94 2.54
C LYS A 188 0.84 15.55 3.15
N LEU A 189 -0.29 14.83 3.30
CA LEU A 189 -0.29 13.46 3.83
C LEU A 189 0.56 12.51 2.97
N HIS A 190 0.46 12.57 1.64
CA HIS A 190 1.19 11.66 0.75
C HIS A 190 2.68 11.99 0.70
N THR A 191 3.04 13.27 0.59
CA THR A 191 4.46 13.68 0.60
C THR A 191 5.13 13.34 1.92
N TRP A 192 4.40 13.48 3.03
CA TRP A 192 4.87 13.10 4.35
C TRP A 192 5.07 11.59 4.47
N THR A 193 4.07 10.80 4.08
CA THR A 193 4.08 9.35 4.32
C THR A 193 4.97 8.58 3.35
N ASN A 194 5.00 8.93 2.06
CA ASN A 194 5.90 8.28 1.11
C ASN A 194 7.37 8.61 1.37
N SER A 195 7.67 9.88 1.64
CA SER A 195 9.03 10.42 1.50
C SER A 195 9.57 11.14 2.73
N ALA A 196 8.76 11.29 3.78
CA ALA A 196 9.07 12.13 4.93
C ALA A 196 9.40 13.58 4.53
N VAL A 197 8.64 14.14 3.57
CA VAL A 197 8.86 15.49 3.03
C VAL A 197 7.70 16.41 3.38
N LEU A 198 8.05 17.58 3.94
CA LEU A 198 7.19 18.77 3.98
C LEU A 198 7.75 19.80 3.01
N ILE A 199 6.91 20.29 2.10
CA ILE A 199 7.27 21.31 1.12
C ILE A 199 7.36 22.67 1.79
N GLU A 200 8.47 23.37 1.58
CA GLU A 200 8.69 24.72 2.09
C GLU A 200 7.93 25.75 1.22
N PRO A 201 7.50 26.90 1.77
CA PRO A 201 6.66 27.86 1.04
C PRO A 201 7.24 28.40 -0.28
N ASP A 202 8.57 28.40 -0.41
CA ASP A 202 9.32 28.88 -1.57
C ASP A 202 9.79 27.75 -2.51
N GLU A 203 9.54 26.49 -2.17
CA GLU A 203 9.87 25.34 -3.00
C GLU A 203 8.82 25.08 -4.10
N ASN A 204 9.28 24.58 -5.25
CA ASN A 204 8.38 24.02 -6.25
C ASN A 204 7.96 22.60 -5.82
N ALA A 205 6.73 22.47 -5.33
CA ALA A 205 6.22 21.21 -4.79
C ALA A 205 6.40 20.01 -5.74
N GLU A 206 6.07 20.18 -7.02
CA GLU A 206 6.16 19.08 -8.00
C GLU A 206 7.62 18.66 -8.25
N GLU A 207 8.54 19.62 -8.35
CA GLU A 207 9.96 19.37 -8.56
C GLU A 207 10.61 18.65 -7.38
N VAL A 208 10.33 19.10 -6.15
CA VAL A 208 10.82 18.47 -4.91
C VAL A 208 10.32 17.03 -4.81
N ILE A 209 9.05 16.78 -5.12
CA ILE A 209 8.48 15.44 -5.07
C ILE A 209 9.03 14.54 -6.18
N LEU A 210 9.26 15.05 -7.38
CA LEU A 210 9.94 14.30 -8.44
C LEU A 210 11.37 13.93 -8.04
N GLN A 211 12.09 14.82 -7.36
CA GLN A 211 13.42 14.52 -6.83
C GLN A 211 13.38 13.42 -5.76
N ALA A 212 12.47 13.54 -4.78
CA ALA A 212 12.30 12.54 -3.73
C ALA A 212 11.91 11.17 -4.31
N SER A 213 10.95 11.17 -5.24
CA SER A 213 10.51 9.99 -5.99
C SER A 213 11.66 9.31 -6.74
N LEU A 214 12.50 10.09 -7.44
CA LEU A 214 13.63 9.53 -8.17
C LEU A 214 14.69 8.95 -7.22
N ASN A 215 14.94 9.58 -6.08
CA ASN A 215 15.83 9.04 -5.05
C ASN A 215 15.30 7.69 -4.51
N GLU A 216 13.99 7.58 -4.24
CA GLU A 216 13.35 6.32 -3.82
C GLU A 216 13.44 5.25 -4.91
N LEU A 217 13.25 5.60 -6.18
CA LEU A 217 13.38 4.66 -7.31
C LEU A 217 14.82 4.16 -7.48
N ILE A 218 15.82 5.03 -7.33
CA ILE A 218 17.23 4.64 -7.32
C ILE A 218 17.52 3.72 -6.13
N ALA A 219 17.02 4.05 -4.95
CA ALA A 219 17.17 3.24 -3.74
C ALA A 219 16.53 1.85 -3.92
N SER A 220 15.33 1.79 -4.51
CA SER A 220 14.66 0.54 -4.84
C SER A 220 15.50 -0.32 -5.79
N ALA A 221 16.02 0.25 -6.86
CA ALA A 221 16.84 -0.47 -7.82
C ALA A 221 18.15 -1.01 -7.20
N LYS A 222 18.80 -0.23 -6.31
CA LYS A 222 19.92 -0.74 -5.49
C LYS A 222 19.51 -1.92 -4.61
N VAL A 223 18.33 -1.85 -3.98
CA VAL A 223 17.79 -2.90 -3.11
C VAL A 223 17.46 -4.17 -3.89
N VAL A 224 16.90 -4.07 -5.09
CA VAL A 224 16.66 -5.23 -5.96
C VAL A 224 17.98 -5.97 -6.22
N LYS A 225 19.00 -5.24 -6.68
CA LYS A 225 20.31 -5.80 -7.02
C LYS A 225 20.95 -6.50 -5.81
N ILE A 226 21.05 -5.81 -4.67
CA ILE A 226 21.66 -6.41 -3.47
C ILE A 226 20.83 -7.56 -2.90
N GLY A 227 19.49 -7.49 -3.02
CA GLY A 227 18.60 -8.56 -2.61
C GLY A 227 18.87 -9.85 -3.40
N HIS A 228 19.00 -9.77 -4.72
CA HIS A 228 19.35 -10.92 -5.56
C HIS A 228 20.78 -11.42 -5.31
N ASP A 229 21.73 -10.54 -4.97
CA ASP A 229 23.08 -10.93 -4.54
C ASP A 229 23.06 -11.71 -3.20
N ILE A 230 22.15 -11.36 -2.29
CA ILE A 230 21.96 -12.05 -1.00
C ILE A 230 21.29 -13.41 -1.20
N ASN A 231 20.22 -13.44 -1.99
CA ASN A 231 19.47 -14.63 -2.33
C ASN A 231 18.79 -14.46 -3.71
N PRO A 232 19.24 -15.19 -4.76
CA PRO A 232 18.66 -15.09 -6.10
C PRO A 232 17.22 -15.63 -6.20
N ASP A 233 16.74 -16.36 -5.18
CA ASP A 233 15.37 -16.88 -5.13
C ASP A 233 14.34 -15.86 -4.61
N PHE A 234 14.79 -14.71 -4.11
CA PHE A 234 13.89 -13.63 -3.75
C PHE A 234 13.02 -13.19 -4.94
N LYS A 235 11.83 -12.71 -4.60
CA LYS A 235 10.94 -11.98 -5.50
C LYS A 235 10.79 -10.59 -4.94
N ILE A 236 11.38 -9.60 -5.60
CA ILE A 236 11.43 -8.21 -5.14
C ILE A 236 10.60 -7.37 -6.11
N GLY A 237 9.44 -6.93 -5.65
CA GLY A 237 8.45 -6.22 -6.43
C GLY A 237 8.42 -4.72 -6.18
N ALA A 238 7.81 -3.99 -7.12
CA ALA A 238 7.30 -2.65 -6.85
C ALA A 238 6.01 -2.73 -6.02
N MET A 239 5.58 -1.61 -5.43
CA MET A 239 4.23 -1.47 -4.88
C MET A 239 3.60 -0.17 -5.38
N MET A 240 2.53 -0.31 -6.17
CA MET A 240 1.83 0.80 -6.81
C MET A 240 0.41 0.99 -6.26
N ALA A 241 -0.03 2.24 -6.06
CA ALA A 241 -1.44 2.56 -5.95
C ALA A 241 -2.05 2.77 -7.35
N TYR A 242 -2.82 1.80 -7.85
CA TYR A 242 -3.51 1.95 -9.12
C TYR A 242 -4.95 2.41 -8.92
N VAL A 243 -5.16 3.69 -9.25
CA VAL A 243 -6.47 4.29 -9.47
C VAL A 243 -6.58 4.57 -10.98
N PRO A 244 -7.16 3.66 -11.77
CA PRO A 244 -7.29 3.87 -13.21
C PRO A 244 -8.15 5.11 -13.46
N VAL A 245 -7.74 5.92 -14.45
CA VAL A 245 -8.48 7.13 -14.85
C VAL A 245 -9.15 6.87 -16.18
N TYR A 246 -10.49 6.83 -16.17
CA TYR A 246 -11.27 6.70 -17.39
C TYR A 246 -11.53 8.05 -18.04
N PRO A 247 -11.55 8.13 -19.37
CA PRO A 247 -12.13 9.28 -20.06
C PRO A 247 -13.65 9.28 -19.85
N TYR A 248 -14.22 10.43 -19.49
CA TYR A 248 -15.67 10.57 -19.27
C TYR A 248 -16.48 10.30 -20.54
N SER A 249 -15.95 10.68 -21.70
CA SER A 249 -16.61 10.53 -22.99
C SER A 249 -15.67 10.06 -24.10
N ALA A 250 -16.25 9.76 -25.27
CA ALA A 250 -15.49 9.48 -26.50
C ALA A 250 -14.88 10.74 -27.14
N ASN A 251 -14.98 11.92 -26.52
CA ASN A 251 -14.27 13.11 -26.97
C ASN A 251 -12.76 12.84 -26.99
N PRO A 252 -12.06 13.05 -28.12
CA PRO A 252 -10.62 12.83 -28.22
C PRO A 252 -9.81 13.54 -27.13
N ASP A 253 -10.22 14.72 -26.67
CA ASP A 253 -9.53 15.42 -25.57
C ASP A 253 -9.66 14.68 -24.24
N ASP A 254 -10.81 14.08 -23.92
CA ASP A 254 -10.97 13.22 -22.74
C ASP A 254 -10.04 12.00 -22.83
N GLN A 255 -9.91 11.41 -24.04
CA GLN A 255 -9.05 10.24 -24.27
C GLN A 255 -7.57 10.57 -24.01
N VAL A 256 -7.09 11.71 -24.53
CA VAL A 256 -5.71 12.16 -24.30
C VAL A 256 -5.50 12.58 -22.85
N ALA A 257 -6.47 13.27 -22.24
CA ALA A 257 -6.43 13.66 -20.83
C ALA A 257 -6.26 12.42 -19.94
N ALA A 258 -7.00 11.34 -20.17
CA ALA A 258 -6.85 10.10 -19.40
C ALA A 258 -5.43 9.51 -19.48
N VAL A 259 -4.82 9.52 -20.67
CA VAL A 259 -3.41 9.11 -20.85
C VAL A 259 -2.47 10.02 -20.06
N LYS A 260 -2.63 11.34 -20.18
CA LYS A 260 -1.78 12.33 -19.51
C LYS A 260 -1.87 12.28 -17.99
N VAL A 261 -3.06 12.12 -17.44
CA VAL A 261 -3.24 11.95 -15.99
C VAL A 261 -2.61 10.66 -15.51
N MET A 262 -2.66 9.57 -16.30
CA MET A 262 -2.04 8.32 -15.90
C MET A 262 -0.50 8.34 -15.99
N GLU A 263 0.11 9.22 -16.80
CA GLU A 263 1.57 9.38 -16.88
C GLU A 263 2.21 9.63 -15.49
N ARG A 264 1.53 10.37 -14.60
CA ARG A 264 2.00 10.64 -13.23
C ARG A 264 2.10 9.38 -12.38
N ARG A 265 1.20 8.40 -12.57
CA ARG A 265 1.23 7.11 -11.86
C ARG A 265 2.16 6.12 -12.56
N TYR A 266 2.17 6.12 -13.89
CA TYR A 266 3.01 5.20 -14.65
C TYR A 266 4.49 5.54 -14.55
N PHE A 267 4.86 6.80 -14.29
CA PHE A 267 6.27 7.24 -14.12
C PHE A 267 7.07 6.29 -13.23
N TYR A 268 6.53 5.96 -12.06
CA TYR A 268 7.15 5.08 -11.07
C TYR A 268 7.23 3.64 -11.57
N SER A 269 6.11 3.09 -12.07
CA SER A 269 6.08 1.70 -12.54
C SER A 269 6.88 1.49 -13.83
N ASP A 270 6.99 2.50 -14.70
CA ASP A 270 7.83 2.46 -15.89
C ASP A 270 9.30 2.38 -15.47
N ILE A 271 9.74 3.16 -14.48
CA ILE A 271 11.11 3.09 -13.96
C ILE A 271 11.37 1.75 -13.27
N HIS A 272 10.48 1.28 -12.39
CA HIS A 272 10.64 -0.02 -11.73
C HIS A 272 10.71 -1.19 -12.72
N ALA A 273 9.86 -1.20 -13.74
CA ALA A 273 9.74 -2.34 -14.65
C ALA A 273 10.71 -2.28 -15.85
N LYS A 274 11.07 -1.08 -16.32
CA LYS A 274 11.89 -0.88 -17.54
C LYS A 274 13.27 -0.32 -17.24
N GLY A 275 13.52 0.19 -16.04
CA GLY A 275 14.82 0.71 -15.61
C GLY A 275 15.23 2.03 -16.27
N GLU A 276 14.27 2.75 -16.86
CA GLU A 276 14.52 3.98 -17.61
C GLU A 276 13.53 5.08 -17.23
N ILE A 277 14.04 6.32 -17.15
CA ILE A 277 13.18 7.50 -16.98
C ILE A 277 12.37 7.71 -18.27
N PRO A 278 11.02 7.72 -18.21
CA PRO A 278 10.21 7.82 -19.42
C PRO A 278 10.42 9.14 -20.16
N THR A 279 10.39 9.08 -21.49
CA THR A 279 10.58 10.26 -22.36
C THR A 279 9.53 11.35 -22.13
N TYR A 280 8.29 10.99 -21.78
CA TYR A 280 7.25 11.96 -21.46
C TYR A 280 7.59 12.77 -20.20
N ALA A 281 8.23 12.16 -19.20
CA ALA A 281 8.65 12.81 -17.97
C ALA A 281 9.82 13.77 -18.24
N LEU A 282 10.85 13.30 -18.96
CA LEU A 282 11.98 14.14 -19.38
C LEU A 282 11.51 15.38 -20.16
N LYS A 283 10.57 15.21 -21.09
CA LYS A 283 9.98 16.32 -21.84
C LYS A 283 9.12 17.23 -20.97
N ALA A 284 8.45 16.73 -19.95
CA ALA A 284 7.72 17.55 -19.00
C ALA A 284 8.67 18.41 -18.15
N TRP A 285 9.76 17.81 -17.64
CA TRP A 285 10.78 18.52 -16.87
C TRP A 285 11.43 19.64 -17.68
N GLU A 286 11.80 19.36 -18.94
CA GLU A 286 12.34 20.36 -19.88
C GLU A 286 11.38 21.55 -20.06
N ARG A 287 10.09 21.29 -20.30
CA ARG A 287 9.08 22.35 -20.49
C ARG A 287 8.84 23.17 -19.23
N LYS A 288 8.92 22.55 -18.04
CA LYS A 288 8.68 23.20 -16.76
C LYS A 288 9.95 23.82 -16.15
N GLY A 289 11.11 23.58 -16.75
CA GLY A 289 12.40 24.07 -16.28
C GLY A 289 12.95 23.35 -15.05
N TYR A 290 12.43 22.15 -14.73
CA TYR A 290 12.83 21.39 -13.55
C TYR A 290 14.28 20.88 -13.65
N GLN A 291 14.98 20.97 -12.54
CA GLN A 291 16.35 20.54 -12.32
C GLN A 291 16.35 19.31 -11.38
N ILE A 292 16.11 18.14 -11.96
CA ILE A 292 16.17 16.88 -11.22
C ILE A 292 17.62 16.36 -11.24
N ASP A 293 18.21 16.18 -10.07
CA ASP A 293 19.57 15.70 -9.86
C ASP A 293 19.64 14.17 -10.01
N TYR A 294 20.22 13.72 -11.13
CA TYR A 294 20.64 12.33 -11.38
C TYR A 294 21.85 12.32 -12.33
N ASN A 295 22.63 11.25 -12.30
CA ASN A 295 23.79 11.06 -13.18
C ASN A 295 23.77 9.69 -13.88
N GLU A 296 24.75 9.39 -14.74
CA GLU A 296 24.80 8.12 -15.48
C GLU A 296 24.92 6.89 -14.57
N ALA A 297 25.56 7.00 -13.40
CA ALA A 297 25.62 5.89 -12.45
C ALA A 297 24.24 5.61 -11.84
N ASP A 298 23.44 6.65 -11.57
CA ASP A 298 22.06 6.50 -11.12
C ASP A 298 21.21 5.81 -12.21
N LEU A 299 21.35 6.24 -13.47
CA LEU A 299 20.65 5.61 -14.60
C LEU A 299 21.07 4.14 -14.79
N GLN A 300 22.35 3.83 -14.64
CA GLN A 300 22.83 2.46 -14.73
C GLN A 300 22.25 1.58 -13.62
N VAL A 301 22.15 2.11 -12.39
CA VAL A 301 21.50 1.42 -11.28
C VAL A 301 20.04 1.11 -11.59
N LEU A 302 19.28 2.07 -12.15
CA LEU A 302 17.87 1.84 -12.54
C LEU A 302 17.75 0.70 -13.57
N ARG A 303 18.62 0.66 -14.59
CA ARG A 303 18.62 -0.40 -15.62
C ARG A 303 18.93 -1.78 -15.04
N GLU A 304 19.81 -1.85 -14.06
CA GLU A 304 20.27 -3.11 -13.44
C GLU A 304 19.34 -3.63 -12.34
N GLY A 305 18.48 -2.77 -11.78
CA GLY A 305 17.65 -3.06 -10.61
C GLY A 305 16.15 -3.08 -10.88
N THR A 306 15.72 -3.63 -12.03
CA THR A 306 14.28 -3.74 -12.33
C THR A 306 13.60 -4.84 -11.52
N VAL A 307 12.33 -4.63 -11.18
CA VAL A 307 11.59 -5.49 -10.25
C VAL A 307 11.15 -6.82 -10.88
N ASP A 308 10.97 -7.85 -10.05
CA ASP A 308 10.53 -9.19 -10.45
C ASP A 308 9.01 -9.26 -10.73
N TYR A 309 8.23 -8.40 -10.07
CA TYR A 309 6.77 -8.35 -10.16
C TYR A 309 6.24 -6.96 -9.77
N ILE A 310 4.98 -6.69 -10.11
CA ILE A 310 4.29 -5.47 -9.68
C ILE A 310 3.25 -5.84 -8.63
N GLY A 311 3.57 -5.54 -7.37
CA GLY A 311 2.57 -5.45 -6.32
C GLY A 311 1.74 -4.18 -6.51
N PHE A 312 0.43 -4.26 -6.27
CA PHE A 312 -0.40 -3.06 -6.28
C PHE A 312 -1.60 -3.14 -5.35
N SER A 313 -2.05 -1.97 -4.92
CA SER A 313 -3.35 -1.77 -4.29
C SER A 313 -4.40 -1.39 -5.33
N TYR A 314 -5.63 -1.82 -5.08
CA TYR A 314 -6.80 -1.41 -5.84
C TYR A 314 -7.99 -1.19 -4.92
N TYR A 315 -8.61 -0.02 -5.03
CA TYR A 315 -9.80 0.32 -4.24
C TYR A 315 -10.91 0.97 -5.06
N MET A 316 -10.54 1.79 -6.04
CA MET A 316 -11.44 2.65 -6.78
C MET A 316 -10.86 3.03 -8.15
N SER A 317 -11.72 3.57 -9.01
CA SER A 317 -11.33 4.25 -10.25
C SER A 317 -11.68 5.74 -10.18
N ALA A 318 -11.10 6.53 -11.08
CA ALA A 318 -11.43 7.95 -11.27
C ALA A 318 -11.85 8.20 -12.72
N THR A 319 -12.43 9.37 -12.98
CA THR A 319 -12.86 9.77 -14.33
C THR A 319 -12.42 11.18 -14.61
N VAL A 320 -11.88 11.44 -15.81
CA VAL A 320 -11.43 12.76 -16.27
C VAL A 320 -12.28 13.24 -17.43
N THR A 321 -12.54 14.53 -17.48
CA THR A 321 -13.14 15.19 -18.64
C THR A 321 -12.51 16.54 -18.92
N THR A 322 -12.55 16.97 -20.18
CA THR A 322 -12.23 18.31 -20.67
C THR A 322 -13.47 19.06 -21.14
N LEU A 323 -14.65 18.47 -20.99
CA LEU A 323 -15.91 19.09 -21.36
C LEU A 323 -16.21 20.30 -20.44
N ASP A 324 -16.49 21.43 -21.06
CA ASP A 324 -16.98 22.64 -20.40
C ASP A 324 -18.50 22.52 -20.13
N ASP A 325 -18.84 21.57 -19.25
CA ASP A 325 -20.19 21.34 -18.77
C ASP A 325 -20.26 21.63 -17.27
N ASN A 326 -21.05 22.66 -16.92
CA ASN A 326 -21.26 23.11 -15.54
C ASN A 326 -22.09 22.12 -14.70
N SER A 327 -22.77 21.16 -15.32
CA SER A 327 -23.45 20.08 -14.59
C SER A 327 -22.49 19.00 -14.08
N LEU A 328 -21.27 18.96 -14.62
CA LEU A 328 -20.22 18.03 -14.20
C LEU A 328 -19.34 18.68 -13.14
N GLU A 329 -19.74 18.55 -11.87
CA GLU A 329 -18.91 18.95 -10.74
C GLU A 329 -17.62 18.11 -10.69
N GLY A 330 -16.49 18.79 -10.52
CA GLY A 330 -15.19 18.14 -10.50
C GLY A 330 -14.06 19.07 -10.06
N PHE A 331 -12.89 18.48 -9.86
CA PHE A 331 -11.68 19.18 -9.43
C PHE A 331 -10.75 19.39 -10.62
N PRO A 332 -10.39 20.64 -10.98
CA PRO A 332 -9.43 20.92 -12.02
C PRO A 332 -8.09 20.24 -11.74
N ILE A 333 -7.42 19.78 -12.80
CA ILE A 333 -6.11 19.14 -12.70
C ILE A 333 -5.13 19.76 -13.71
N PRO A 334 -3.82 19.82 -13.38
CA PRO A 334 -2.84 20.51 -14.21
C PRO A 334 -2.28 19.65 -15.36
N ASP A 335 -2.60 18.36 -15.42
CA ASP A 335 -1.99 17.39 -16.33
C ASP A 335 -2.36 17.62 -17.81
N TYR A 336 -3.53 18.21 -18.09
CA TYR A 336 -4.01 18.48 -19.44
C TYR A 336 -4.93 19.73 -19.47
N PRO A 337 -4.90 20.55 -20.54
CA PRO A 337 -5.71 21.77 -20.62
C PRO A 337 -7.21 21.49 -20.42
N ASN A 338 -7.86 22.32 -19.60
CA ASN A 338 -9.28 22.25 -19.25
C ASN A 338 -9.72 20.93 -18.59
N ALA A 339 -8.80 20.07 -18.17
CA ALA A 339 -9.14 18.79 -17.58
C ALA A 339 -9.57 18.95 -16.11
N LYS A 340 -10.58 18.18 -15.72
CA LYS A 340 -11.06 18.02 -14.35
C LYS A 340 -11.38 16.57 -14.04
N ILE A 341 -11.13 16.15 -12.81
CA ILE A 341 -11.59 14.85 -12.28
C ILE A 341 -13.04 14.99 -11.82
N VAL A 342 -13.90 14.12 -12.34
CA VAL A 342 -15.35 14.11 -12.08
C VAL A 342 -15.79 12.76 -11.52
N LYS A 343 -16.99 12.72 -10.94
CA LYS A 343 -17.62 11.47 -10.51
C LYS A 343 -18.04 10.65 -11.73
N ASN A 344 -17.89 9.34 -11.64
CA ASN A 344 -18.37 8.41 -12.63
C ASN A 344 -19.85 8.10 -12.37
N PRO A 345 -20.78 8.46 -13.28
CA PRO A 345 -22.21 8.30 -13.05
C PRO A 345 -22.68 6.84 -13.07
N TYR A 346 -21.82 5.88 -13.44
CA TYR A 346 -22.16 4.47 -13.60
C TYR A 346 -21.85 3.61 -12.36
N VAL A 347 -21.18 4.17 -11.35
CA VAL A 347 -20.76 3.42 -10.16
C VAL A 347 -21.23 4.10 -8.88
N LYS A 348 -21.34 3.30 -7.81
CA LYS A 348 -21.60 3.79 -6.45
C LYS A 348 -20.30 4.22 -5.78
N ALA A 349 -20.39 4.76 -4.58
CA ALA A 349 -19.24 5.06 -3.74
C ALA A 349 -19.50 4.63 -2.28
N SER A 350 -18.43 4.40 -1.52
CA SER A 350 -18.45 4.23 -0.06
C SER A 350 -18.84 5.53 0.66
N ASP A 351 -19.07 5.45 1.97
CA ASP A 351 -19.33 6.62 2.82
C ASP A 351 -18.16 7.62 2.87
N TRP A 352 -16.93 7.18 2.54
CA TRP A 352 -15.75 8.05 2.39
C TRP A 352 -15.55 8.56 0.95
N GLY A 353 -16.52 8.38 0.06
CA GLY A 353 -16.49 8.87 -1.32
C GLY A 353 -15.68 8.02 -2.31
N TRP A 354 -15.10 6.89 -1.87
CA TRP A 354 -14.34 6.00 -2.76
C TRP A 354 -15.27 5.23 -3.70
N GLN A 355 -15.08 5.38 -5.01
CA GLN A 355 -15.94 4.77 -6.03
C GLN A 355 -15.75 3.24 -6.08
N ILE A 356 -16.86 2.50 -6.14
CA ILE A 356 -16.87 1.04 -6.12
C ILE A 356 -16.92 0.53 -7.56
N ASP A 357 -15.76 0.20 -8.11
CA ASP A 357 -15.60 -0.27 -9.48
C ASP A 357 -14.81 -1.59 -9.52
N PRO A 358 -15.45 -2.75 -9.38
CA PRO A 358 -14.77 -4.04 -9.47
C PRO A 358 -14.21 -4.33 -10.87
N ILE A 359 -14.86 -3.84 -11.93
CA ILE A 359 -14.43 -4.07 -13.32
C ILE A 359 -13.10 -3.35 -13.58
N GLY A 360 -12.88 -2.20 -12.95
CA GLY A 360 -11.61 -1.50 -13.01
C GLY A 360 -10.42 -2.30 -12.48
N LEU A 361 -10.62 -3.28 -11.60
CA LEU A 361 -9.55 -4.21 -11.20
C LEU A 361 -9.11 -5.08 -12.38
N ARG A 362 -10.06 -5.64 -13.14
CA ARG A 362 -9.77 -6.39 -14.37
C ARG A 362 -9.10 -5.51 -15.42
N TYR A 363 -9.54 -4.24 -15.55
CA TYR A 363 -8.89 -3.25 -16.42
C TYR A 363 -7.42 -3.00 -16.03
N VAL A 364 -7.14 -2.76 -14.76
CA VAL A 364 -5.77 -2.55 -14.26
C VAL A 364 -4.91 -3.79 -14.48
N LEU A 365 -5.42 -4.98 -14.14
CA LEU A 365 -4.71 -6.24 -14.34
C LEU A 365 -4.28 -6.43 -15.80
N ASN A 366 -5.18 -6.17 -16.75
CA ASN A 366 -4.85 -6.26 -18.17
C ASN A 366 -3.89 -5.17 -18.62
N THR A 367 -4.17 -3.90 -18.31
CA THR A 367 -3.38 -2.77 -18.82
C THR A 367 -1.96 -2.77 -18.28
N VAL A 368 -1.77 -3.08 -17.00
CA VAL A 368 -0.44 -3.16 -16.37
C VAL A 368 0.32 -4.38 -16.88
N TYR A 369 -0.34 -5.54 -16.99
CA TYR A 369 0.31 -6.74 -17.52
C TYR A 369 0.72 -6.57 -18.98
N GLN A 370 -0.14 -6.05 -19.85
CA GLN A 370 0.18 -5.80 -21.25
C GLN A 370 1.30 -4.76 -21.43
N ARG A 371 1.42 -3.80 -20.50
CA ARG A 371 2.46 -2.78 -20.54
C ARG A 371 3.85 -3.29 -20.15
N TYR A 372 3.93 -4.23 -19.19
CA TYR A 372 5.19 -4.62 -18.57
C TYR A 372 5.55 -6.10 -18.72
N ASN A 373 4.58 -6.96 -19.01
CA ASN A 373 4.74 -8.41 -19.08
C ASN A 373 5.39 -9.02 -17.82
N LEU A 374 5.09 -8.44 -16.65
CA LEU A 374 5.53 -8.89 -15.34
C LEU A 374 4.37 -9.51 -14.56
N PRO A 375 4.61 -10.54 -13.72
CA PRO A 375 3.61 -11.03 -12.78
C PRO A 375 3.04 -9.92 -11.90
N LEU A 376 1.76 -10.03 -11.55
CA LEU A 376 1.06 -9.05 -10.72
C LEU A 376 0.69 -9.65 -9.36
N PHE A 377 0.69 -8.84 -8.31
CA PHE A 377 0.27 -9.27 -6.98
C PHE A 377 -0.68 -8.24 -6.37
N ILE A 378 -1.94 -8.63 -6.13
CA ILE A 378 -2.94 -7.73 -5.54
C ILE A 378 -2.70 -7.73 -4.03
N VAL A 379 -1.91 -6.77 -3.59
CA VAL A 379 -1.42 -6.72 -2.21
C VAL A 379 -2.34 -5.94 -1.28
N GLU A 380 -3.35 -5.29 -1.84
CA GLU A 380 -4.34 -4.49 -1.13
C GLU A 380 -5.63 -4.39 -1.96
N ASN A 381 -6.75 -4.76 -1.34
CA ASN A 381 -8.10 -4.46 -1.80
C ASN A 381 -9.03 -4.56 -0.59
N GLY A 382 -9.96 -3.63 -0.41
CA GLY A 382 -10.76 -3.61 0.81
C GLY A 382 -11.86 -2.56 0.80
N PHE A 383 -12.80 -2.72 1.72
CA PHE A 383 -13.94 -1.83 1.87
C PHE A 383 -13.99 -1.29 3.30
N GLY A 384 -13.59 -0.03 3.45
CA GLY A 384 -13.66 0.73 4.69
C GLY A 384 -15.09 1.17 4.96
N ALA A 385 -15.69 0.67 6.03
CA ALA A 385 -17.08 0.94 6.40
C ALA A 385 -17.26 0.89 7.91
N TYR A 386 -18.36 1.48 8.40
CA TYR A 386 -18.76 1.34 9.79
C TYR A 386 -19.32 -0.06 10.04
N ASP A 387 -18.83 -0.73 11.09
CA ASP A 387 -19.43 -1.96 11.58
C ASP A 387 -20.42 -1.66 12.70
N GLN A 388 -21.52 -2.42 12.74
CA GLN A 388 -22.48 -2.40 13.85
C GLN A 388 -22.41 -3.72 14.60
N LEU A 389 -22.33 -3.63 15.92
CA LEU A 389 -22.37 -4.78 16.81
C LEU A 389 -23.82 -5.09 17.18
N THR A 390 -24.26 -6.33 17.02
CA THR A 390 -25.57 -6.77 17.50
C THR A 390 -25.57 -6.90 19.03
N ASP A 391 -26.75 -7.01 19.65
CA ASP A 391 -26.88 -7.28 21.09
C ASP A 391 -26.17 -8.57 21.52
N GLN A 392 -26.02 -9.52 20.59
CA GLN A 392 -25.31 -10.79 20.79
C GLN A 392 -23.78 -10.68 20.57
N GLY A 393 -23.27 -9.52 20.18
CA GLY A 393 -21.85 -9.29 19.94
C GLY A 393 -21.36 -9.71 18.55
N GLU A 394 -22.29 -9.88 17.59
CA GLU A 394 -21.99 -10.29 16.21
C GLU A 394 -21.87 -9.08 15.28
N ILE A 395 -21.20 -9.24 14.13
CA ILE A 395 -21.05 -8.20 13.10
C ILE A 395 -21.43 -8.79 11.75
N HIS A 396 -22.51 -8.27 11.16
CA HIS A 396 -23.07 -8.74 9.88
C HIS A 396 -22.66 -7.81 8.73
N ASP A 397 -21.42 -7.96 8.28
CA ASP A 397 -20.76 -7.10 7.31
C ASP A 397 -20.95 -7.54 5.84
N HIS A 398 -22.19 -7.80 5.44
CA HIS A 398 -22.56 -8.19 4.07
C HIS A 398 -22.04 -7.22 3.00
N TYR A 399 -22.04 -5.91 3.29
CA TYR A 399 -21.49 -4.89 2.38
C TYR A 399 -20.01 -5.11 2.05
N ARG A 400 -19.23 -5.65 3.00
CA ARG A 400 -17.80 -5.96 2.83
C ARG A 400 -17.63 -7.24 2.00
N ILE A 401 -18.44 -8.25 2.29
CA ILE A 401 -18.52 -9.48 1.48
C ILE A 401 -18.84 -9.14 0.03
N ASP A 402 -19.90 -8.36 -0.22
CA ASP A 402 -20.34 -7.98 -1.56
C ASP A 402 -19.26 -7.25 -2.35
N TYR A 403 -18.56 -6.30 -1.71
CA TYR A 403 -17.44 -5.59 -2.32
C TYR A 403 -16.32 -6.56 -2.71
N LEU A 404 -15.80 -7.35 -1.76
CA LEU A 404 -14.65 -8.22 -1.99
C LEU A 404 -14.99 -9.32 -3.00
N LYS A 405 -16.19 -9.91 -2.91
CA LYS A 405 -16.73 -10.88 -3.86
C LYS A 405 -16.73 -10.34 -5.29
N ALA A 406 -17.20 -9.11 -5.49
CA ALA A 406 -17.25 -8.49 -6.81
C ALA A 406 -15.84 -8.31 -7.41
N HIS A 407 -14.86 -7.91 -6.60
CA HIS A 407 -13.48 -7.75 -7.06
C HIS A 407 -12.79 -9.09 -7.32
N ILE A 408 -12.99 -10.09 -6.45
CA ILE A 408 -12.44 -11.45 -6.63
C ILE A 408 -12.99 -12.07 -7.92
N LYS A 409 -14.26 -11.83 -8.27
CA LYS A 409 -14.84 -12.29 -9.54
C LYS A 409 -14.10 -11.71 -10.74
N GLU A 410 -13.86 -10.40 -10.76
CA GLU A 410 -13.16 -9.73 -11.86
C GLU A 410 -11.67 -10.11 -11.94
N MET A 411 -11.00 -10.28 -10.80
CA MET A 411 -9.66 -10.85 -10.72
C MET A 411 -9.63 -12.26 -11.32
N ARG A 412 -10.59 -13.12 -10.96
CA ARG A 412 -10.67 -14.48 -11.52
C ARG A 412 -10.84 -14.45 -13.02
N LEU A 413 -11.70 -13.59 -13.56
CA LEU A 413 -11.87 -13.43 -15.01
C LEU A 413 -10.55 -12.99 -15.68
N ALA A 414 -9.82 -12.04 -15.08
CA ALA A 414 -8.51 -11.62 -15.59
C ALA A 414 -7.50 -12.78 -15.65
N VAL A 415 -7.51 -13.67 -14.65
CA VAL A 415 -6.60 -14.83 -14.62
C VAL A 415 -7.04 -15.92 -15.60
N VAL A 416 -8.31 -16.32 -15.57
CA VAL A 416 -8.78 -17.54 -16.26
C VAL A 416 -9.22 -17.30 -17.70
N GLU A 417 -9.64 -16.08 -18.04
CA GLU A 417 -10.07 -15.71 -19.40
C GLU A 417 -9.00 -14.89 -20.11
N ASP A 418 -8.44 -13.88 -19.44
CA ASP A 418 -7.50 -12.94 -20.07
C ASP A 418 -6.04 -13.42 -19.97
N GLY A 419 -5.75 -14.40 -19.11
CA GLY A 419 -4.44 -15.02 -18.97
C GLY A 419 -3.43 -14.19 -18.19
N VAL A 420 -3.87 -13.25 -17.35
CA VAL A 420 -2.98 -12.42 -16.53
C VAL A 420 -2.35 -13.26 -15.41
N PRO A 421 -1.00 -13.29 -15.28
CA PRO A 421 -0.31 -14.02 -14.23
C PRO A 421 -0.40 -13.27 -12.89
N VAL A 422 -1.45 -13.56 -12.12
CA VAL A 422 -1.63 -13.03 -10.76
C VAL A 422 -1.07 -14.02 -9.75
N ILE A 423 -0.11 -13.57 -8.94
CA ILE A 423 0.58 -14.35 -7.90
C ILE A 423 -0.39 -14.70 -6.75
N GLY A 424 -1.31 -13.80 -6.42
CA GLY A 424 -2.24 -13.94 -5.30
C GLY A 424 -2.96 -12.65 -4.94
N TYR A 425 -3.70 -12.69 -3.83
CA TYR A 425 -4.65 -11.66 -3.40
C TYR A 425 -4.72 -11.57 -1.87
N THR A 426 -4.43 -10.37 -1.34
CA THR A 426 -4.40 -10.12 0.11
C THR A 426 -5.29 -8.91 0.47
N PRO A 427 -6.53 -9.12 0.94
CA PRO A 427 -7.39 -8.05 1.41
C PRO A 427 -6.71 -7.16 2.45
N TRP A 428 -6.93 -5.85 2.33
CA TRP A 428 -6.37 -4.86 3.23
C TRP A 428 -7.04 -4.88 4.59
N GLY A 429 -6.24 -4.66 5.64
CA GLY A 429 -6.71 -4.54 7.01
C GLY A 429 -7.44 -5.78 7.47
N ILE A 430 -6.94 -6.98 7.12
CA ILE A 430 -7.60 -8.28 7.39
C ILE A 430 -8.07 -8.43 8.85
N ILE A 431 -7.34 -7.79 9.76
CA ILE A 431 -7.73 -7.44 11.13
C ILE A 431 -7.84 -5.91 11.22
N ASP A 432 -8.89 -5.40 11.87
CA ASP A 432 -9.19 -3.96 11.93
C ASP A 432 -7.96 -3.13 12.35
N PRO A 433 -7.40 -2.30 11.46
CA PRO A 433 -6.25 -1.46 11.76
C PRO A 433 -6.68 -0.02 12.09
N VAL A 434 -5.74 0.79 12.59
CA VAL A 434 -5.87 2.25 12.53
C VAL A 434 -5.83 2.67 11.07
N SER A 435 -6.83 3.40 10.57
CA SER A 435 -6.89 3.78 9.15
C SER A 435 -5.74 4.74 8.75
N PHE A 436 -5.29 4.64 7.49
CA PHE A 436 -4.22 5.51 6.96
C PHE A 436 -4.65 6.97 6.91
N GLY A 437 -5.65 7.27 6.06
CA GLY A 437 -6.02 8.63 5.69
C GLY A 437 -6.54 9.48 6.85
N THR A 438 -7.25 8.86 7.80
CA THR A 438 -7.95 9.56 8.87
C THR A 438 -7.48 9.16 10.27
N GLY A 439 -6.71 8.09 10.44
CA GLY A 439 -6.30 7.63 11.78
C GLY A 439 -7.47 7.08 12.60
N GLU A 440 -8.55 6.65 11.93
CA GLU A 440 -9.78 6.18 12.56
C GLU A 440 -9.74 4.65 12.76
N MET A 441 -10.26 4.18 13.90
CA MET A 441 -10.60 2.77 14.11
C MET A 441 -11.98 2.43 13.53
N GLU A 442 -12.90 3.38 13.46
CA GLU A 442 -14.27 3.15 13.00
C GLU A 442 -14.40 3.00 11.49
N LYS A 443 -13.39 3.44 10.71
CA LYS A 443 -13.23 3.06 9.30
C LYS A 443 -12.65 1.65 9.22
N ARG A 444 -13.51 0.65 9.43
CA ARG A 444 -13.10 -0.76 9.58
C ARG A 444 -12.99 -1.47 8.24
N TYR A 445 -11.95 -2.29 8.11
CA TYR A 445 -11.68 -3.09 6.91
C TYR A 445 -11.72 -4.60 7.17
N GLY A 446 -11.52 -5.01 8.42
CA GLY A 446 -11.16 -6.38 8.71
C GLY A 446 -12.29 -7.36 8.57
N MET A 447 -11.88 -8.62 8.50
CA MET A 447 -12.72 -9.78 8.77
C MET A 447 -12.61 -10.19 10.25
N ILE A 448 -11.61 -9.64 10.94
CA ILE A 448 -11.43 -9.71 12.38
C ILE A 448 -11.65 -8.31 12.95
N HIS A 449 -12.70 -8.15 13.75
CA HIS A 449 -12.99 -6.93 14.50
C HIS A 449 -12.03 -6.78 15.68
N VAL A 450 -11.64 -5.54 15.98
CA VAL A 450 -10.94 -5.19 17.23
C VAL A 450 -11.78 -4.21 18.02
N ASP A 451 -12.02 -4.55 19.29
CA ASP A 451 -12.74 -3.74 20.27
C ASP A 451 -11.92 -2.52 20.71
N ARG A 452 -11.83 -1.52 19.82
CA ARG A 452 -11.22 -0.21 20.04
C ARG A 452 -11.99 0.85 19.24
N ASP A 453 -12.25 2.01 19.82
CA ASP A 453 -12.91 3.15 19.18
C ASP A 453 -11.91 4.24 18.73
N ASN A 454 -12.41 5.32 18.12
CA ASN A 454 -11.57 6.43 17.64
C ASN A 454 -10.88 7.22 18.77
N ALA A 455 -11.37 7.13 20.00
CA ALA A 455 -10.79 7.78 21.18
C ALA A 455 -9.80 6.85 21.92
N GLY A 456 -9.55 5.65 21.40
CA GLY A 456 -8.63 4.66 21.97
C GLY A 456 -9.26 3.78 23.05
N ASN A 457 -10.56 3.91 23.35
CA ASN A 457 -11.21 3.09 24.35
C ASN A 457 -11.62 1.73 23.79
N GLY A 458 -11.60 0.70 24.62
CA GLY A 458 -12.10 -0.63 24.31
C GLY A 458 -11.28 -1.72 24.97
N THR A 459 -11.71 -2.97 24.84
CA THR A 459 -11.03 -4.11 25.49
C THR A 459 -9.90 -4.72 24.66
N MET A 460 -9.66 -4.22 23.44
CA MET A 460 -8.74 -4.80 22.45
C MET A 460 -9.06 -6.25 22.04
N LYS A 461 -10.23 -6.78 22.44
CA LYS A 461 -10.64 -8.13 22.08
C LYS A 461 -10.87 -8.26 20.58
N ARG A 462 -10.42 -9.38 20.03
CA ARG A 462 -10.67 -9.76 18.63
C ARG A 462 -11.98 -10.54 18.52
N ARG A 463 -12.79 -10.22 17.51
CA ARG A 463 -14.04 -10.95 17.19
C ARG A 463 -14.08 -11.28 15.70
N LYS A 464 -14.60 -12.45 15.35
CA LYS A 464 -14.79 -12.85 13.95
C LYS A 464 -16.04 -12.16 13.42
N LYS A 465 -15.93 -11.46 12.30
CA LYS A 465 -17.09 -10.92 11.57
C LYS A 465 -17.70 -12.01 10.69
N GLN A 466 -18.88 -11.76 10.11
CA GLN A 466 -19.48 -12.69 9.16
C GLN A 466 -18.55 -12.95 7.96
N SER A 467 -17.85 -11.92 7.48
CA SER A 467 -16.85 -12.02 6.41
C SER A 467 -15.69 -12.97 6.71
N PHE A 468 -15.39 -13.28 7.98
CA PHE A 468 -14.39 -14.27 8.38
C PHE A 468 -14.71 -15.66 7.80
N SER A 469 -15.92 -16.14 8.08
CA SER A 469 -16.38 -17.47 7.63
C SER A 469 -16.52 -17.52 6.11
N TRP A 470 -16.99 -16.43 5.50
CA TRP A 470 -17.06 -16.30 4.04
C TRP A 470 -15.67 -16.43 3.40
N TYR A 471 -14.68 -15.64 3.84
CA TYR A 471 -13.35 -15.67 3.22
C TYR A 471 -12.62 -16.99 3.46
N LYS A 472 -12.86 -17.65 4.60
CA LYS A 472 -12.41 -19.02 4.83
C LYS A 472 -12.90 -19.99 3.76
N GLN A 473 -14.17 -19.89 3.36
CA GLN A 473 -14.74 -20.71 2.29
C GLN A 473 -14.18 -20.33 0.91
N VAL A 474 -13.97 -19.03 0.65
CA VAL A 474 -13.30 -18.56 -0.57
C VAL A 474 -11.93 -19.22 -0.70
N ILE A 475 -11.11 -19.21 0.35
CA ILE A 475 -9.77 -19.80 0.32
C ILE A 475 -9.84 -21.33 0.17
N ALA A 476 -10.69 -21.99 0.96
CA ALA A 476 -10.83 -23.45 0.94
C ALA A 476 -11.26 -23.99 -0.44
N THR A 477 -12.01 -23.19 -1.20
CA THR A 477 -12.44 -23.53 -2.56
C THR A 477 -11.56 -22.91 -3.66
N ASN A 478 -10.44 -22.27 -3.29
CA ASN A 478 -9.57 -21.54 -4.21
C ASN A 478 -10.34 -20.53 -5.09
N GLY A 479 -11.31 -19.84 -4.50
CA GLY A 479 -12.18 -18.83 -5.10
C GLY A 479 -13.27 -19.37 -6.03
N GLU A 480 -13.53 -20.69 -6.05
CA GLU A 480 -14.63 -21.26 -6.85
C GLU A 480 -16.01 -20.99 -6.23
N ASP A 481 -16.10 -20.94 -4.90
CA ASP A 481 -17.33 -20.62 -4.17
C ASP A 481 -17.21 -19.24 -3.52
N LEU A 482 -17.97 -18.28 -4.07
CA LEU A 482 -18.07 -16.92 -3.54
C LEU A 482 -19.47 -16.61 -2.99
N ASP A 483 -20.41 -17.56 -3.09
CA ASP A 483 -21.84 -17.38 -2.77
C ASP A 483 -22.20 -17.90 -1.36
N HIS A 484 -21.21 -18.32 -0.57
CA HIS A 484 -21.45 -18.77 0.79
C HIS A 484 -21.82 -17.61 1.72
N ASP A 485 -23.03 -17.62 2.28
CA ASP A 485 -23.56 -16.52 3.11
C ASP A 485 -22.90 -16.39 4.50
N GLY A 486 -21.89 -17.20 4.83
CA GLY A 486 -21.11 -17.11 6.07
C GLY A 486 -21.78 -17.67 7.34
N TYR A 487 -23.03 -18.14 7.26
CA TYR A 487 -23.82 -18.64 8.41
C TYR A 487 -23.85 -20.17 8.58
N ASN A 488 -23.33 -20.95 7.62
CA ASN A 488 -23.45 -22.42 7.66
C ASN A 488 -22.10 -23.06 8.02
N VAL A 489 -21.77 -23.09 9.32
CA VAL A 489 -20.77 -24.02 9.89
C VAL A 489 -21.33 -24.68 11.13
#